data_AF-A0A1E1WEK4-F1
#
_entry.id   AF-A0A1E1WEK4-F1
#
_cell.length_a   1.000
_cell.length_b   1.000
_cell.length_c   1.000
_cell.angle_alpha   90.00
_cell.angle_beta   90.00
_cell.angle_gamma   90.00
#
_symmetry.space_group_name_H-M   'P 1'
#
loop_
_entity.id
_entity.type
_entity.pdbx_description
1 polymer ?
#
loop_
_entity_poly.entity_id
_entity_poly.type
_entity_poly.pdbx_seq_one_letter_code
_entity_poly.pdbx_strand_id
1 'polypeptide(L)'
;LQACRILHKSGELDNQLMPIGKENFKAAELDSTCNMGDSGDPSDCARPGTTKRRQYYYKRTAWAFTDCQPVVDATDAEIDPSNVKEAPTQDATAAVKNTGTKRNMLYAIVSKLWCALPERYNTRGRRLHAPQNASQALGILMAREEPDNLQIPAFPVYTRSGEVRVSVEYVPDADVRVSPRRGRLVRRFMRFVFAEVLRVRRRGMKLQSEGSTHNNYYIVPTIKSTREDGTSKMDIDWSFLELIYQHTEEKKHSEIERPNLWHHDEEEEESVKKVEKKNGEVKKMSNPLLKEGETFVFDPEKYREAVVTPWYRNQDQPQFFLVAEICWNLTPDSEFPSASHTTFRQYYSSKYGVTLTQSNQPLLDVDHTSNRLNL
;
A
#
# COMPACT_ATOMS: atom_id res chain seq x y z
N LEU A 1 14.65 -30.30 1.34
CA LEU A 1 15.39 -31.21 2.24
C LEU A 1 16.80 -30.70 2.60
N GLN A 2 17.61 -30.24 1.64
CA GLN A 2 18.97 -29.74 1.94
C GLN A 2 18.99 -28.51 2.86
N ALA A 3 18.03 -27.58 2.71
CA ALA A 3 17.85 -26.45 3.62
C ALA A 3 17.56 -26.91 5.06
N CYS A 4 16.62 -27.84 5.27
CA CYS A 4 16.32 -28.39 6.60
C CYS A 4 17.54 -29.09 7.23
N ARG A 5 18.37 -29.77 6.43
CA ARG A 5 19.63 -30.37 6.90
C ARG A 5 20.63 -29.31 7.35
N ILE A 6 20.73 -28.19 6.63
CA ILE A 6 21.60 -27.07 7.00
C ILE A 6 21.09 -26.41 8.29
N LEU A 7 19.79 -26.15 8.38
CA LEU A 7 19.16 -25.51 9.55
C LEU A 7 19.22 -26.40 10.81
N HIS A 8 19.05 -27.71 10.66
CA HIS A 8 19.24 -28.66 11.76
C HIS A 8 20.70 -28.74 12.19
N LYS A 9 21.65 -28.80 11.23
CA LYS A 9 23.09 -28.74 11.53
C LYS A 9 23.52 -27.42 12.19
N SER A 10 22.86 -26.31 11.85
CA SER A 10 23.13 -25.00 12.47
C SER A 10 22.39 -24.78 13.79
N GLY A 11 21.62 -25.77 14.27
CA GLY A 11 20.89 -25.69 15.54
C GLY A 11 19.69 -24.76 15.52
N GLU A 12 19.13 -24.44 14.33
CA GLU A 12 17.89 -23.65 14.19
C GLU A 12 16.63 -24.53 14.16
N LEU A 13 16.78 -25.83 13.86
CA LEU A 13 15.74 -26.85 13.97
C LEU A 13 16.12 -27.90 15.01
N ASP A 14 15.15 -28.39 15.77
CA ASP A 14 15.35 -29.53 16.68
C ASP A 14 15.38 -30.87 15.93
N ASN A 15 15.60 -31.97 16.67
CA ASN A 15 15.63 -33.32 16.11
C ASN A 15 14.29 -33.80 15.52
N GLN A 16 13.20 -33.06 15.76
CA GLN A 16 11.89 -33.27 15.15
C GLN A 16 11.63 -32.31 13.97
N LEU A 17 12.67 -31.60 13.51
CA LEU A 17 12.62 -30.61 12.42
C LEU A 17 11.68 -29.44 12.70
N MET A 18 11.37 -29.18 13.98
CA MET A 18 10.59 -28.04 14.40
C MET A 18 11.53 -26.85 14.64
N PRO A 19 11.09 -25.62 14.30
CA PRO A 19 11.86 -24.42 14.62
C PRO A 19 12.06 -24.32 16.12
N ILE A 20 13.31 -24.14 16.53
CA ILE A 20 13.65 -24.00 17.95
C ILE A 20 13.09 -22.66 18.45
N GLY A 21 12.12 -22.74 19.37
CA GLY A 21 11.50 -21.58 20.00
C GLY A 21 12.48 -20.76 20.84
N LYS A 22 12.03 -19.58 21.24
CA LYS A 22 12.83 -18.56 21.96
C LYS A 22 13.45 -19.09 23.27
N GLU A 23 12.82 -20.08 23.87
CA GLU A 23 13.19 -20.79 25.07
C GLU A 23 14.36 -21.77 24.88
N ASN A 24 14.51 -22.34 23.68
CA ASN A 24 15.47 -23.41 23.38
C ASN A 24 16.64 -22.95 22.49
N PHE A 25 16.64 -21.69 22.03
CA PHE A 25 17.73 -21.12 21.25
C PHE A 25 18.98 -20.97 22.15
N LYS A 26 19.94 -21.88 21.99
CA LYS A 26 21.25 -21.80 22.63
C LYS A 26 22.07 -20.70 21.95
N ALA A 27 21.86 -19.45 22.35
CA ALA A 27 22.80 -18.34 22.10
C ALA A 27 24.12 -18.50 22.90
N ALA A 28 24.45 -19.71 23.32
CA ALA A 28 25.64 -20.03 24.08
C ALA A 28 26.69 -20.50 23.07
N GLU A 29 27.46 -19.56 22.53
CA GLU A 29 28.88 -19.73 22.13
C GLU A 29 29.45 -18.50 21.41
N LEU A 30 28.64 -17.54 20.96
CA LEU A 30 29.15 -16.32 20.29
C LEU A 30 29.31 -15.07 21.19
N ASP A 31 28.83 -15.09 22.44
CA ASP A 31 28.88 -13.95 23.36
C ASP A 31 30.01 -14.06 24.43
N SER A 32 31.03 -14.91 24.23
CA SER A 32 32.21 -14.96 25.12
C SER A 32 33.12 -13.72 25.06
N THR A 33 32.74 -12.70 24.28
CA THR A 33 33.42 -11.40 24.22
C THR A 33 32.43 -10.26 24.45
N CYS A 34 31.60 -10.35 25.49
CA CYS A 34 31.04 -9.14 26.10
C CYS A 34 32.15 -8.42 26.89
N ASN A 35 32.59 -7.30 26.32
CA ASN A 35 33.56 -6.39 26.89
C ASN A 35 33.11 -5.97 28.31
N MET A 36 33.93 -6.24 29.31
CA MET A 36 33.70 -5.82 30.70
C MET A 36 33.59 -4.30 30.78
N GLY A 37 32.39 -3.82 31.07
CA GLY A 37 32.08 -2.41 31.30
C GLY A 37 30.98 -2.29 32.35
N ASP A 38 31.42 -2.35 33.62
CA ASP A 38 30.80 -1.78 34.82
C ASP A 38 29.30 -2.01 35.07
N SER A 39 28.96 -3.21 35.56
CA SER A 39 27.94 -3.44 36.61
C SER A 39 27.91 -4.94 36.94
N GLY A 40 28.31 -5.29 38.16
CA GLY A 40 28.49 -6.66 38.61
C GLY A 40 27.18 -7.41 38.92
N ASP A 41 26.37 -7.69 37.89
CA ASP A 41 25.31 -8.70 38.00
C ASP A 41 25.21 -9.56 36.72
N PRO A 42 25.61 -10.84 36.74
CA PRO A 42 25.50 -11.75 35.60
C PRO A 42 24.03 -12.06 35.22
N SER A 43 23.06 -11.65 36.04
CA SER A 43 21.63 -11.82 35.78
C SER A 43 21.01 -10.77 34.84
N ASP A 44 21.72 -9.67 34.50
CA ASP A 44 21.12 -8.54 33.75
C ASP A 44 21.53 -8.45 32.27
N CYS A 45 22.26 -9.47 31.78
CA CYS A 45 22.47 -9.66 30.35
C CYS A 45 21.19 -10.18 29.69
N ALA A 46 20.19 -9.30 29.52
CA ALA A 46 19.00 -9.61 28.76
C ALA A 46 19.38 -10.22 27.41
N ARG A 47 18.74 -11.33 27.03
CA ARG A 47 19.05 -12.02 25.76
C ARG A 47 18.59 -11.19 24.55
N PRO A 48 19.33 -11.16 23.43
CA PRO A 48 18.86 -10.53 22.20
C PRO A 48 17.46 -11.07 21.81
N GLY A 49 16.55 -10.17 21.42
CA GLY A 49 15.18 -10.52 21.01
C GLY A 49 14.17 -10.47 22.15
N THR A 50 14.58 -10.13 23.37
CA THR A 50 13.68 -9.80 24.49
C THR A 50 13.21 -8.34 24.40
N THR A 51 12.16 -7.99 25.14
CA THR A 51 11.70 -6.59 25.25
C THR A 51 12.80 -5.67 25.79
N LYS A 52 13.74 -6.23 26.57
CA LYS A 52 14.88 -5.54 27.19
C LYS A 52 16.11 -5.40 26.27
N ARG A 53 16.36 -6.33 25.34
CA ARG A 53 17.49 -6.26 24.38
C ARG A 53 17.04 -6.60 22.97
N ARG A 54 17.17 -5.65 22.04
CA ARG A 54 16.87 -5.86 20.62
C ARG A 54 17.88 -6.83 19.99
N GLN A 55 17.38 -7.71 19.14
CA GLN A 55 18.22 -8.51 18.26
C GLN A 55 18.40 -7.77 16.94
N TYR A 56 19.63 -7.52 16.57
CA TYR A 56 19.97 -6.95 15.27
C TYR A 56 20.21 -8.09 14.30
N TYR A 57 19.49 -8.07 13.18
CA TYR A 57 19.70 -9.00 12.08
C TYR A 57 20.39 -8.25 10.95
N TYR A 58 21.41 -8.86 10.36
CA TYR A 58 21.95 -8.40 9.08
C TYR A 58 20.87 -8.63 8.01
N LYS A 59 20.22 -7.56 7.59
CA LYS A 59 19.24 -7.61 6.51
C LYS A 59 19.97 -7.93 5.21
N ARG A 60 19.57 -8.99 4.54
CA ARG A 60 20.05 -9.33 3.19
C ARG A 60 18.86 -9.33 2.25
N THR A 61 19.05 -8.77 1.06
CA THR A 61 18.10 -8.95 -0.04
C THR A 61 18.22 -10.38 -0.55
N ALA A 62 17.09 -11.05 -0.81
CA ALA A 62 17.12 -12.34 -1.49
C ALA A 62 17.73 -12.18 -2.88
N TRP A 63 18.61 -13.09 -3.29
CA TRP A 63 19.29 -13.04 -4.59
C TRP A 63 18.32 -12.92 -5.77
N ALA A 64 17.10 -13.44 -5.61
CA ALA A 64 16.06 -13.32 -6.61
C ALA A 64 15.70 -11.85 -6.94
N PHE A 65 15.84 -10.93 -5.99
CA PHE A 65 15.48 -9.52 -6.15
C PHE A 65 16.68 -8.58 -6.38
N THR A 66 17.88 -9.13 -6.54
CA THR A 66 19.08 -8.36 -6.88
C THR A 66 19.26 -8.29 -8.39
N ASP A 67 19.71 -7.15 -8.92
CA ASP A 67 20.02 -6.95 -10.36
C ASP A 67 18.89 -7.42 -11.32
N CYS A 68 17.65 -7.09 -10.95
CA CYS A 68 16.44 -7.57 -11.61
C CYS A 68 15.61 -6.44 -12.26
N GLN A 69 16.27 -5.33 -12.63
CA GLN A 69 15.59 -4.17 -13.21
C GLN A 69 14.93 -4.51 -14.56
N PRO A 70 13.63 -4.23 -14.75
CA PRO A 70 12.99 -4.38 -16.04
C PRO A 70 13.73 -3.64 -17.15
N VAL A 71 13.92 -4.32 -18.28
CA VAL A 71 14.67 -3.83 -19.43
C VAL A 71 13.70 -3.17 -20.42
N VAL A 72 14.07 -2.03 -20.98
CA VAL A 72 13.30 -1.42 -22.08
C VAL A 72 13.58 -2.25 -23.35
N ASP A 73 12.60 -3.04 -23.77
CA ASP A 73 12.71 -4.05 -24.82
C ASP A 73 11.84 -3.77 -26.05
N ALA A 74 10.97 -2.76 -25.99
CA ALA A 74 10.07 -2.38 -27.07
C ALA A 74 9.94 -0.86 -27.21
N THR A 75 9.60 -0.40 -28.41
CA THR A 75 9.26 1.01 -28.66
C THR A 75 7.77 1.29 -28.45
N ASP A 76 7.40 2.54 -28.19
CA ASP A 76 5.98 2.92 -28.03
C ASP A 76 5.15 2.60 -29.29
N ALA A 77 5.75 2.74 -30.48
CA ALA A 77 5.11 2.44 -31.76
C ALA A 77 4.85 0.94 -32.00
N GLU A 78 5.69 0.06 -31.45
CA GLU A 78 5.52 -1.41 -31.53
C GLU A 78 4.43 -1.94 -30.60
N ILE A 79 4.13 -1.19 -29.54
CA ILE A 79 3.15 -1.60 -28.53
C ILE A 79 1.75 -1.11 -28.89
N ASP A 80 1.63 0.13 -29.35
CA ASP A 80 0.35 0.77 -29.68
C ASP A 80 0.44 1.52 -31.02
N PRO A 81 0.27 0.82 -32.16
CA PRO A 81 0.37 1.43 -33.48
C PRO A 81 -0.78 2.42 -33.77
N SER A 82 -1.84 2.43 -32.96
CA SER A 82 -3.03 3.27 -33.14
C SER A 82 -2.94 4.67 -32.52
N ASN A 83 -1.94 4.95 -31.70
CA ASN A 83 -1.89 6.16 -30.85
C ASN A 83 -0.95 7.26 -31.37
N VAL A 84 -0.55 7.19 -32.65
CA VAL A 84 0.27 8.23 -33.28
C VAL A 84 -0.63 9.42 -33.65
N LYS A 85 -0.89 10.30 -32.69
CA LYS A 85 -1.17 11.71 -32.97
C LYS A 85 0.08 12.53 -32.64
N GLU A 86 0.43 13.38 -33.59
CA GLU A 86 1.70 14.09 -33.73
C GLU A 86 2.19 14.82 -32.47
N ALA A 87 3.49 14.72 -32.22
CA ALA A 87 4.28 15.83 -31.67
C ALA A 87 5.65 15.86 -32.39
N PRO A 88 6.21 17.04 -32.71
CA PRO A 88 7.38 17.15 -33.58
C PRO A 88 8.71 16.96 -32.84
N THR A 89 9.62 16.26 -33.51
CA THR A 89 11.10 16.29 -33.48
C THR A 89 11.81 17.02 -32.32
N GLN A 90 12.69 16.34 -31.59
CA GLN A 90 14.13 16.10 -31.88
C GLN A 90 14.73 15.18 -30.79
N ASP A 91 15.86 14.54 -31.12
CA ASP A 91 16.63 13.54 -30.37
C ASP A 91 16.19 12.08 -30.44
N ALA A 92 16.23 11.54 -31.67
CA ALA A 92 16.44 10.13 -31.92
C ALA A 92 17.86 9.71 -31.49
N THR A 93 18.08 9.47 -30.20
CA THR A 93 19.19 8.62 -29.77
C THR A 93 18.76 7.17 -29.99
N ALA A 94 19.43 6.51 -30.93
CA ALA A 94 19.17 5.13 -31.29
C ALA A 94 19.13 4.24 -30.03
N ALA A 95 17.98 3.60 -29.79
CA ALA A 95 17.83 2.62 -28.74
C ALA A 95 18.84 1.49 -28.99
N VAL A 96 19.88 1.47 -28.17
CA VAL A 96 20.85 0.38 -28.10
C VAL A 96 20.07 -0.90 -27.84
N LYS A 97 20.05 -1.81 -28.82
CA LYS A 97 19.58 -3.18 -28.61
C LYS A 97 20.50 -3.81 -27.57
N ASN A 98 20.11 -3.77 -26.30
CA ASN A 98 20.82 -4.47 -25.25
C ASN A 98 20.75 -5.96 -25.54
N THR A 99 21.87 -6.53 -25.96
CA THR A 99 22.13 -7.97 -26.08
C THR A 99 22.29 -8.61 -24.70
N GLY A 100 21.40 -8.27 -23.76
CA GLY A 100 21.32 -8.89 -22.45
C GLY A 100 20.50 -10.16 -22.56
N THR A 101 20.96 -11.23 -21.94
CA THR A 101 20.24 -12.51 -21.77
C THR A 101 19.01 -12.41 -20.87
N LYS A 102 18.79 -11.26 -20.21
CA LYS A 102 17.65 -11.01 -19.31
C LYS A 102 16.40 -10.64 -20.08
N ARG A 103 15.28 -11.30 -19.76
CA ARG A 103 13.94 -10.97 -20.27
C ARG A 103 13.03 -10.48 -19.15
N ASN A 104 12.09 -9.60 -19.48
CA ASN A 104 11.06 -9.16 -18.55
C ASN A 104 10.13 -10.31 -18.19
N MET A 105 9.72 -10.36 -16.93
CA MET A 105 8.85 -11.39 -16.36
C MET A 105 7.88 -10.77 -15.36
N LEU A 106 6.64 -11.27 -15.35
CA LEU A 106 5.63 -10.94 -14.36
C LEU A 106 5.45 -12.08 -13.37
N TYR A 107 5.44 -11.73 -12.09
CA TYR A 107 5.11 -12.63 -11.00
C TYR A 107 3.90 -12.10 -10.25
N ALA A 108 2.82 -12.85 -10.20
CA ALA A 108 1.62 -12.43 -9.47
C ALA A 108 1.73 -12.76 -7.98
N ILE A 109 1.28 -11.82 -7.14
CA ILE A 109 1.14 -12.04 -5.70
C ILE A 109 -0.24 -12.64 -5.47
N VAL A 110 -0.31 -13.97 -5.49
CA VAL A 110 -1.57 -14.71 -5.33
C VAL A 110 -1.91 -14.79 -3.85
N SER A 111 -3.02 -14.16 -3.48
CA SER A 111 -3.52 -14.11 -2.11
C SER A 111 -4.83 -14.89 -2.00
N LYS A 112 -4.86 -15.90 -1.13
CA LYS A 112 -6.04 -16.76 -0.90
C LYS A 112 -6.40 -16.77 0.57
N LEU A 113 -7.63 -16.40 0.92
CA LEU A 113 -8.15 -16.57 2.28
C LEU A 113 -8.19 -18.06 2.62
N TRP A 114 -7.35 -18.47 3.56
CA TRP A 114 -7.19 -19.87 3.97
C TRP A 114 -8.10 -20.19 5.15
N CYS A 115 -8.08 -19.33 6.18
CA CYS A 115 -8.93 -19.47 7.37
C CYS A 115 -9.61 -18.13 7.64
N ALA A 116 -10.92 -18.08 7.44
CA ALA A 116 -11.73 -16.89 7.75
C ALA A 116 -11.75 -16.64 9.26
N LEU A 117 -11.73 -15.37 9.67
CA LEU A 117 -11.75 -14.98 11.08
C LEU A 117 -13.05 -15.46 11.73
N PRO A 118 -13.00 -16.33 12.74
CA PRO A 118 -14.20 -16.79 13.43
C PRO A 118 -14.96 -15.63 14.10
N GLU A 119 -16.29 -15.70 14.10
CA GLU A 119 -17.15 -14.61 14.59
C GLU A 119 -16.87 -14.21 16.03
N ARG A 120 -16.51 -15.18 16.90
CA ARG A 120 -16.11 -14.91 18.29
C ARG A 120 -14.90 -13.96 18.43
N TYR A 121 -14.04 -13.88 17.41
CA TYR A 121 -12.91 -12.95 17.34
C TYR A 121 -13.22 -11.71 16.49
N ASN A 122 -14.35 -11.70 15.78
CA ASN A 122 -14.83 -10.57 15.01
C ASN A 122 -15.59 -9.58 15.89
N THR A 123 -14.94 -9.06 16.93
CA THR A 123 -15.57 -8.15 17.91
C THR A 123 -16.08 -6.84 17.32
N ARG A 124 -15.71 -6.53 16.07
CA ARG A 124 -16.17 -5.34 15.33
C ARG A 124 -17.21 -5.66 14.26
N GLY A 125 -17.70 -6.91 14.15
CA GLY A 125 -18.72 -7.30 13.18
C GLY A 125 -18.33 -7.02 11.73
N ARG A 126 -17.04 -7.12 11.38
CA ARG A 126 -16.56 -6.76 10.04
C ARG A 126 -17.03 -7.77 9.01
N ARG A 127 -17.38 -7.27 7.83
CA ARG A 127 -17.48 -8.11 6.64
C ARG A 127 -16.11 -8.69 6.30
N LEU A 128 -16.05 -10.01 6.14
CA LEU A 128 -14.82 -10.69 5.76
C LEU A 128 -14.67 -10.65 4.24
N HIS A 129 -13.54 -10.11 3.78
CA HIS A 129 -13.21 -10.00 2.36
C HIS A 129 -12.19 -11.08 1.98
N ALA A 130 -12.54 -11.87 0.96
CA ALA A 130 -11.69 -12.90 0.39
C ALA A 130 -10.92 -12.32 -0.81
N PRO A 131 -9.58 -12.09 -0.71
CA PRO A 131 -8.81 -11.43 -1.76
C PRO A 131 -8.78 -12.20 -3.09
N GLN A 132 -8.99 -13.52 -3.06
CA GLN A 132 -9.03 -14.33 -4.28
C GLN A 132 -10.17 -13.96 -5.23
N ASN A 133 -11.26 -13.37 -4.72
CA ASN A 133 -12.44 -13.00 -5.49
C ASN A 133 -12.27 -11.66 -6.22
N ALA A 134 -11.26 -10.86 -5.85
CA ALA A 134 -10.98 -9.62 -6.54
C ALA A 134 -10.42 -9.88 -7.95
N SER A 135 -10.91 -9.09 -8.92
CA SER A 135 -10.41 -9.07 -10.30
C SER A 135 -9.04 -8.41 -10.37
N GLN A 136 -8.83 -7.35 -9.59
CA GLN A 136 -7.56 -6.64 -9.50
C GLN A 136 -6.70 -7.15 -8.33
N ALA A 137 -5.40 -7.21 -8.56
CA ALA A 137 -4.40 -7.61 -7.57
C ALA A 137 -3.07 -6.88 -7.82
N LEU A 138 -2.01 -7.33 -7.16
CA LEU A 138 -0.66 -6.82 -7.33
C LEU A 138 0.26 -7.90 -7.89
N GLY A 139 1.26 -7.46 -8.65
CA GLY A 139 2.33 -8.28 -9.19
C GLY A 139 3.69 -7.61 -9.06
N ILE A 140 4.72 -8.39 -9.35
CA ILE A 140 6.12 -8.00 -9.35
C ILE A 140 6.61 -8.11 -10.80
N LEU A 141 7.04 -6.99 -11.37
CA LEU A 141 7.67 -6.91 -12.68
C LEU A 141 9.19 -6.81 -12.50
N MET A 142 9.93 -7.72 -13.12
CA MET A 142 11.39 -7.81 -12.99
C MET A 142 12.01 -8.47 -14.22
N ALA A 143 13.28 -8.19 -14.52
CA ALA A 143 14.01 -8.86 -15.60
C ALA A 143 14.92 -9.97 -15.05
N ARG A 144 14.92 -11.15 -15.70
CA ARG A 144 15.72 -12.30 -15.30
C ARG A 144 16.17 -13.14 -16.49
N GLU A 145 17.26 -13.88 -16.31
CA GLU A 145 17.83 -14.78 -17.31
C GLU A 145 17.30 -16.21 -17.13
N GLU A 146 17.34 -16.77 -15.92
CA GLU A 146 16.76 -18.06 -15.50
C GLU A 146 16.89 -18.20 -13.96
N PRO A 147 16.23 -19.16 -13.26
CA PRO A 147 15.05 -19.92 -13.65
C PRO A 147 13.75 -19.11 -13.51
N ASP A 148 12.73 -19.43 -14.29
CA ASP A 148 11.43 -18.73 -14.26
C ASP A 148 10.71 -18.82 -12.90
N ASN A 149 10.94 -19.86 -12.12
CA ASN A 149 10.25 -20.02 -10.83
C ASN A 149 11.05 -19.37 -9.69
N LEU A 150 10.39 -18.50 -8.94
CA LEU A 150 10.92 -17.97 -7.69
C LEU A 150 10.82 -19.05 -6.61
N GLN A 151 11.93 -19.42 -5.99
CA GLN A 151 11.95 -20.37 -4.86
C GLN A 151 11.47 -19.70 -3.56
N ILE A 152 10.31 -19.06 -3.60
CA ILE A 152 9.68 -18.39 -2.46
C ILE A 152 8.55 -19.29 -1.98
N PRO A 153 8.64 -19.90 -0.79
CA PRO A 153 7.56 -20.71 -0.26
C PRO A 153 6.35 -19.82 0.04
N ALA A 154 5.15 -20.37 -0.14
CA ALA A 154 3.94 -19.68 0.29
C ALA A 154 3.96 -19.48 1.81
N PHE A 155 3.56 -18.30 2.27
CA PHE A 155 3.57 -17.93 3.68
C PHE A 155 2.23 -17.33 4.11
N PRO A 156 1.84 -17.49 5.38
CA PRO A 156 0.62 -16.89 5.90
C PRO A 156 0.83 -15.42 6.25
N VAL A 157 -0.21 -14.62 6.02
CA VAL A 157 -0.35 -13.23 6.46
C VAL A 157 -1.68 -13.11 7.20
N TYR A 158 -1.66 -12.53 8.40
CA TYR A 158 -2.86 -12.41 9.22
C TYR A 158 -3.54 -11.07 8.97
N THR A 159 -4.63 -11.11 8.22
CA THR A 159 -5.43 -9.93 7.87
C THR A 159 -6.62 -9.77 8.81
N ARG A 160 -7.40 -8.70 8.63
CA ARG A 160 -8.68 -8.52 9.34
C ARG A 160 -9.72 -9.57 8.95
N SER A 161 -9.60 -10.15 7.76
CA SER A 161 -10.49 -11.22 7.29
C SER A 161 -10.09 -12.59 7.83
N GLY A 162 -8.91 -12.72 8.45
CA GLY A 162 -8.33 -13.99 8.90
C GLY A 162 -6.98 -14.29 8.25
N GLU A 163 -6.61 -15.57 8.25
CA GLU A 163 -5.35 -16.07 7.68
C GLU A 163 -5.44 -16.09 6.15
N VAL A 164 -4.57 -15.32 5.50
CA VAL A 164 -4.42 -15.26 4.05
C VAL A 164 -3.09 -15.91 3.68
N ARG A 165 -3.14 -16.92 2.82
CA ARG A 165 -1.95 -17.56 2.27
C ARG A 165 -1.51 -16.80 1.03
N VAL A 166 -0.26 -16.35 1.02
CA VAL A 166 0.35 -15.60 -0.08
C VAL A 166 1.38 -16.48 -0.79
N SER A 167 1.28 -16.56 -2.12
CA SER A 167 2.27 -17.18 -3.02
C SER A 167 2.69 -16.19 -4.10
N VAL A 168 3.88 -16.41 -4.68
CA VAL A 168 4.38 -15.64 -5.82
C VAL A 168 4.49 -16.59 -7.00
N GLU A 169 3.69 -16.37 -8.03
CA GLU A 169 3.53 -17.31 -9.16
C GLU A 169 3.92 -16.63 -10.48
N TYR A 170 4.73 -17.30 -11.30
CA TYR A 170 5.13 -16.79 -12.62
C TYR A 170 3.95 -16.77 -13.60
N VAL A 171 3.79 -15.67 -14.34
CA VAL A 171 2.71 -15.47 -15.32
C VAL A 171 3.32 -15.39 -16.74
N PRO A 172 3.35 -16.50 -17.49
CA PRO A 172 4.01 -16.54 -18.80
C PRO A 172 3.26 -15.76 -19.88
N ASP A 173 1.93 -15.68 -19.79
CA ASP A 173 1.07 -15.14 -20.85
C ASP A 173 0.83 -13.61 -20.76
N ALA A 174 1.46 -12.92 -19.82
CA ALA A 174 1.26 -11.49 -19.60
C ALA A 174 2.06 -10.63 -20.59
N ASP A 175 1.52 -9.48 -21.01
CA ASP A 175 2.26 -8.51 -21.82
C ASP A 175 3.26 -7.74 -20.95
N VAL A 176 4.48 -8.26 -20.89
CA VAL A 176 5.59 -7.72 -20.11
C VAL A 176 6.50 -6.77 -20.89
N ARG A 177 6.12 -6.37 -22.11
CA ARG A 177 6.90 -5.43 -22.93
C ARG A 177 6.94 -4.06 -22.26
N VAL A 178 8.14 -3.50 -22.12
CA VAL A 178 8.38 -2.21 -21.48
C VAL A 178 8.94 -1.24 -22.50
N SER A 179 8.16 -0.21 -22.80
CA SER A 179 8.61 0.99 -23.52
C SER A 179 8.98 2.13 -22.55
N PRO A 180 9.64 3.21 -23.03
CA PRO A 180 9.91 4.38 -22.20
C PRO A 180 8.64 4.97 -21.56
N ARG A 181 7.50 5.00 -22.26
CA ARG A 181 6.20 5.43 -21.70
C ARG A 181 5.70 4.48 -20.62
N ARG A 182 5.63 3.17 -20.91
CA ARG A 182 5.18 2.16 -19.92
C ARG A 182 6.07 2.16 -18.66
N GLY A 183 7.38 2.32 -18.83
CA GLY A 183 8.32 2.46 -17.72
C GLY A 183 8.11 3.72 -16.87
N ARG A 184 7.59 4.82 -17.44
CA ARG A 184 7.17 6.00 -16.64
C ARG A 184 5.90 5.71 -15.83
N LEU A 185 4.91 5.06 -16.43
CA LEU A 185 3.66 4.69 -15.77
C LEU A 185 3.91 3.79 -14.55
N VAL A 186 4.67 2.71 -14.74
CA VAL A 186 5.01 1.75 -13.68
C VAL A 186 5.77 2.42 -12.52
N ARG A 187 6.80 3.23 -12.82
CA ARG A 187 7.55 3.97 -11.80
C ARG A 187 6.66 4.95 -11.04
N ARG A 188 5.74 5.63 -11.75
CA ARG A 188 4.80 6.57 -11.13
C ARG A 188 3.84 5.85 -10.19
N PHE A 189 3.28 4.73 -10.62
CA PHE A 189 2.39 3.92 -9.80
C PHE A 189 3.08 3.41 -8.53
N MET A 190 4.27 2.82 -8.64
CA MET A 190 5.01 2.35 -7.48
C MET A 190 5.25 3.48 -6.48
N ARG A 191 5.68 4.66 -6.95
CA ARG A 191 5.85 5.84 -6.10
C ARG A 191 4.53 6.25 -5.44
N PHE A 192 3.43 6.30 -6.18
CA PHE A 192 2.11 6.65 -5.66
C PHE A 192 1.66 5.72 -4.54
N VAL A 193 1.80 4.39 -4.72
CA VAL A 193 1.44 3.40 -3.70
C VAL A 193 2.22 3.61 -2.40
N PHE A 194 3.54 3.78 -2.47
CA PHE A 194 4.36 3.87 -1.25
C PHE A 194 4.32 5.27 -0.59
N ALA A 195 4.22 6.34 -1.38
CA ALA A 195 4.24 7.71 -0.88
C ALA A 195 2.86 8.21 -0.43
N GLU A 196 1.81 7.97 -1.23
CA GLU A 196 0.49 8.56 -1.01
C GLU A 196 -0.48 7.60 -0.33
N VAL A 197 -0.49 6.32 -0.73
CA VAL A 197 -1.43 5.31 -0.20
C VAL A 197 -0.95 4.76 1.13
N LEU A 198 0.26 4.16 1.15
CA LEU A 198 0.82 3.55 2.36
C LEU A 198 1.54 4.56 3.27
N ARG A 199 1.97 5.71 2.71
CA ARG A 199 2.67 6.78 3.41
C ARG A 199 3.84 6.28 4.28
N VAL A 200 4.64 5.35 3.74
CA VAL A 200 5.72 4.72 4.49
C VAL A 200 6.88 5.71 4.67
N ARG A 201 6.82 6.52 5.73
CA ARG A 201 7.89 7.46 6.13
C ARG A 201 8.60 6.92 7.37
N ARG A 202 9.35 5.81 7.23
CA ARG A 202 10.28 5.35 8.29
C ARG A 202 11.70 5.81 8.00
N ARG A 203 12.40 6.30 9.02
CA ARG A 203 13.86 6.56 8.95
C ARG A 203 14.55 5.25 8.50
N GLY A 204 15.20 5.29 7.33
CA GLY A 204 15.88 4.13 6.71
C GLY A 204 15.08 3.35 5.66
N MET A 205 13.81 3.68 5.40
CA MET A 205 13.00 3.11 4.31
C MET A 205 12.63 4.22 3.32
N LYS A 206 13.61 4.71 2.56
CA LYS A 206 13.37 5.67 1.48
C LYS A 206 13.27 4.91 0.16
N LEU A 207 12.22 5.18 -0.62
CA LEU A 207 12.13 4.73 -2.00
C LEU A 207 13.20 5.49 -2.81
N GLN A 208 14.28 4.81 -3.17
CA GLN A 208 15.29 5.39 -4.03
C GLN A 208 14.70 5.51 -5.45
N SER A 209 14.72 6.72 -6.00
CA SER A 209 14.16 7.00 -7.33
C SER A 209 15.15 6.71 -8.46
N GLU A 210 16.43 6.53 -8.13
CA GLU A 210 17.52 6.28 -9.07
C GLU A 210 18.05 4.85 -8.87
N GLY A 211 18.34 4.18 -9.98
CA GLY A 211 18.63 2.74 -10.04
C GLY A 211 19.83 2.36 -9.19
N SER A 212 19.58 1.89 -7.97
CA SER A 212 20.58 1.26 -7.13
C SER A 212 20.62 -0.22 -7.47
N THR A 213 21.79 -0.80 -7.74
CA THR A 213 21.94 -2.21 -8.17
C THR A 213 21.34 -3.26 -7.21
N HIS A 214 20.95 -2.86 -5.99
CA HIS A 214 20.64 -3.78 -4.89
C HIS A 214 19.15 -4.11 -4.69
N ASN A 215 18.18 -3.48 -5.37
CA ASN A 215 16.74 -3.80 -5.33
C ASN A 215 15.96 -3.05 -6.42
N ASN A 216 15.76 -3.63 -7.62
CA ASN A 216 15.21 -2.89 -8.77
C ASN A 216 13.98 -3.52 -9.44
N TYR A 217 13.14 -4.25 -8.72
CA TYR A 217 11.84 -4.69 -9.26
C TYR A 217 10.79 -3.57 -9.14
N TYR A 218 9.71 -3.69 -9.92
CA TYR A 218 8.56 -2.81 -9.80
C TYR A 218 7.33 -3.55 -9.33
N ILE A 219 6.56 -2.93 -8.43
CA ILE A 219 5.21 -3.38 -8.10
C ILE A 219 4.25 -2.80 -9.12
N VAL A 220 3.42 -3.67 -9.71
CA VAL A 220 2.45 -3.32 -10.76
C VAL A 220 1.06 -3.81 -10.38
N PRO A 221 -0.01 -3.11 -10.78
CA PRO A 221 -1.37 -3.62 -10.66
C PRO A 221 -1.57 -4.71 -11.71
N THR A 222 -2.27 -5.78 -11.34
CA THR A 222 -2.65 -6.86 -12.25
C THR A 222 -4.16 -6.97 -12.31
N ILE A 223 -4.67 -7.39 -13.46
CA ILE A 223 -6.09 -7.63 -13.69
C ILE A 223 -6.28 -9.06 -14.21
N LYS A 224 -7.27 -9.76 -13.62
CA LYS A 224 -7.72 -11.07 -14.07
C LYS A 224 -8.83 -10.90 -15.11
N SER A 225 -8.65 -11.51 -16.27
CA SER A 225 -9.66 -11.62 -17.32
C SER A 225 -9.95 -13.09 -17.60
N THR A 226 -11.20 -13.40 -17.93
CA THR A 226 -11.60 -14.75 -18.35
C THR A 226 -11.46 -14.84 -19.86
N ARG A 227 -10.64 -15.76 -20.36
CA ARG A 227 -10.54 -16.06 -21.79
C ARG A 227 -11.81 -16.74 -22.28
N GLU A 228 -12.00 -16.74 -23.60
CA GLU A 228 -13.11 -17.43 -24.27
C GLU A 228 -13.16 -18.94 -23.93
N ASP A 229 -11.99 -19.54 -23.67
CA ASP A 229 -11.84 -20.95 -23.25
C ASP A 229 -12.20 -21.22 -21.78
N GLY A 230 -12.68 -20.21 -21.04
CA GLY A 230 -12.99 -20.32 -19.60
C GLY A 230 -11.77 -20.31 -18.67
N THR A 231 -10.55 -20.19 -19.21
CA THR A 231 -9.32 -20.07 -18.42
C THR A 231 -9.10 -18.63 -17.93
N SER A 232 -8.61 -18.47 -16.70
CA SER A 232 -8.25 -17.15 -16.18
C SER A 232 -6.89 -16.69 -16.71
N LYS A 233 -6.86 -15.61 -17.48
CA LYS A 233 -5.64 -14.87 -17.83
C LYS A 233 -5.41 -13.78 -16.79
N MET A 234 -4.15 -13.57 -16.42
CA MET A 234 -3.74 -12.42 -15.62
C MET A 234 -2.75 -11.59 -16.41
N ASP A 235 -2.94 -10.27 -16.40
CA ASP A 235 -2.10 -9.33 -17.13
C ASP A 235 -1.85 -8.07 -16.30
N ILE A 236 -0.92 -7.23 -16.74
CA ILE A 236 -0.70 -5.91 -16.13
C ILE A 236 -1.87 -5.00 -16.50
N ASP A 237 -2.44 -4.31 -15.51
CA ASP A 237 -3.54 -3.38 -15.74
C ASP A 237 -3.01 -2.01 -16.23
N TRP A 238 -2.72 -1.95 -17.53
CA TRP A 238 -2.20 -0.74 -18.18
C TRP A 238 -3.21 0.42 -18.15
N SER A 239 -4.50 0.13 -18.29
CA SER A 239 -5.58 1.13 -18.17
C SER A 239 -5.60 1.79 -16.79
N PHE A 240 -5.46 0.99 -15.73
CA PHE A 240 -5.41 1.52 -14.37
C PHE A 240 -4.13 2.31 -14.11
N LEU A 241 -2.99 1.87 -14.64
CA LEU A 241 -1.75 2.65 -14.58
C LEU A 241 -1.89 4.04 -15.22
N GLU A 242 -2.59 4.14 -16.36
CA GLU A 242 -2.87 5.42 -17.02
C GLU A 242 -3.83 6.29 -16.19
N LEU A 243 -4.87 5.70 -15.62
CA LEU A 243 -5.79 6.40 -14.72
C LEU A 243 -5.05 7.02 -13.52
N ILE A 244 -4.17 6.25 -12.87
CA ILE A 244 -3.35 6.75 -11.75
C ILE A 244 -2.38 7.83 -12.21
N TYR A 245 -1.80 7.68 -13.40
CA TYR A 245 -0.92 8.71 -13.96
C TYR A 245 -1.65 10.04 -14.14
N GLN A 246 -2.82 10.04 -14.81
CA GLN A 246 -3.66 11.22 -15.02
C GLN A 246 -4.03 11.88 -13.68
N HIS A 247 -4.52 11.08 -12.73
CA HIS A 247 -4.85 11.57 -11.39
C HIS A 247 -3.67 12.23 -10.68
N THR A 248 -2.46 11.66 -10.78
CA THR A 248 -1.28 12.24 -10.13
C THR A 248 -0.79 13.53 -10.81
N GLU A 249 -1.02 13.70 -12.10
CA GLU A 249 -0.65 14.91 -12.83
C GLU A 249 -1.64 16.04 -12.58
N GLU A 250 -2.96 15.75 -12.57
CA GLU A 250 -4.00 16.71 -12.17
C GLU A 250 -3.78 17.22 -10.75
N LYS A 251 -3.47 16.32 -9.82
CA LYS A 251 -3.17 16.69 -8.43
C LYS A 251 -1.96 17.63 -8.35
N LYS A 252 -0.87 17.31 -9.06
CA LYS A 252 0.29 18.22 -9.14
C LYS A 252 -0.06 19.58 -9.70
N HIS A 253 -0.87 19.63 -10.76
CA HIS A 253 -1.31 20.90 -11.34
C HIS A 253 -2.11 21.72 -10.31
N SER A 254 -3.02 21.07 -9.57
CA SER A 254 -3.81 21.72 -8.51
C SER A 254 -2.97 22.18 -7.30
N GLU A 255 -1.89 21.47 -6.98
CA GLU A 255 -0.95 21.85 -5.92
C GLU A 255 -0.04 23.00 -6.35
N ILE A 256 0.35 23.07 -7.63
CA ILE A 256 1.13 24.18 -8.21
C ILE A 256 0.27 25.44 -8.32
N GLU A 257 -1.01 25.31 -8.66
CA GLU A 257 -1.97 26.42 -8.74
C GLU A 257 -2.37 26.98 -7.37
N ARG A 258 -2.17 26.21 -6.29
CA ARG A 258 -2.27 26.74 -4.93
C ARG A 258 -0.99 27.52 -4.64
N PRO A 259 -1.01 28.87 -4.60
CA PRO A 259 0.20 29.62 -4.27
C PRO A 259 0.71 29.16 -2.90
N ASN A 260 1.95 28.66 -2.88
CA ASN A 260 2.70 28.32 -1.69
C ASN A 260 2.82 29.57 -0.80
N LEU A 261 1.85 29.73 0.10
CA LEU A 261 1.95 30.63 1.23
C LEU A 261 2.34 29.76 2.42
N TRP A 262 3.49 30.11 3.03
CA TRP A 262 4.03 29.63 4.31
C TRP A 262 4.97 28.40 4.25
N HIS A 263 6.27 28.69 4.05
CA HIS A 263 7.32 28.00 4.81
C HIS A 263 7.33 28.60 6.23
N HIS A 264 7.16 27.79 7.26
CA HIS A 264 7.80 28.01 8.56
C HIS A 264 7.86 26.69 9.36
N ASP A 265 9.11 26.23 9.50
CA ASP A 265 9.76 25.35 10.47
C ASP A 265 8.93 24.45 11.41
N GLU A 266 9.29 23.16 11.38
CA GLU A 266 8.67 21.98 12.02
C GLU A 266 8.82 21.90 13.57
N GLU A 267 8.97 23.00 14.31
CA GLU A 267 9.22 22.94 15.77
C GLU A 267 8.18 23.66 16.68
N GLU A 268 7.15 24.33 16.14
CA GLU A 268 6.12 25.01 16.98
C GLU A 268 4.71 24.36 17.00
N GLU A 269 4.46 23.30 16.23
CA GLU A 269 3.11 22.76 16.02
C GLU A 269 2.50 21.94 17.18
N GLU A 270 3.24 21.63 18.25
CA GLU A 270 2.63 21.07 19.47
C GLU A 270 1.89 22.13 20.32
N SER A 271 2.01 23.42 19.99
CA SER A 271 1.37 24.51 20.74
C SER A 271 0.10 25.09 20.09
N VAL A 272 -0.24 24.72 18.86
CA VAL A 272 -1.39 25.29 18.10
C VAL A 272 -2.56 24.30 18.01
N LYS A 273 -3.10 23.90 19.16
CA LYS A 273 -4.50 23.40 19.27
C LYS A 273 -5.25 24.05 20.43
N LYS A 274 -5.03 25.34 20.66
CA LYS A 274 -6.10 26.21 21.14
C LYS A 274 -6.76 26.81 19.92
N VAL A 275 -7.94 26.31 19.61
CA VAL A 275 -8.94 26.97 18.77
C VAL A 275 -8.91 28.46 19.10
N GLU A 276 -8.45 29.30 18.17
CA GLU A 276 -8.64 30.74 18.25
C GLU A 276 -10.15 31.01 18.19
N LYS A 277 -10.80 31.00 19.36
CA LYS A 277 -12.09 31.65 19.57
C LYS A 277 -11.84 33.16 19.55
N LYS A 278 -11.79 33.75 18.35
CA LYS A 278 -12.14 35.15 18.16
C LYS A 278 -13.62 35.19 17.76
N ASN A 279 -14.46 35.63 18.70
CA ASN A 279 -15.90 35.89 18.55
C ASN A 279 -16.78 34.72 18.09
N GLY A 280 -16.73 33.55 18.75
CA GLY A 280 -17.87 32.62 18.86
C GLY A 280 -18.51 31.99 17.60
N GLU A 281 -18.17 32.45 16.40
CA GLU A 281 -18.77 32.02 15.13
C GLU A 281 -17.80 31.13 14.38
N VAL A 282 -18.22 29.91 14.10
CA VAL A 282 -17.47 28.99 13.26
C VAL A 282 -17.56 29.47 11.82
N LYS A 283 -16.41 29.74 11.20
CA LYS A 283 -16.33 30.19 9.80
C LYS A 283 -17.02 29.15 8.89
N LYS A 284 -18.00 29.61 8.10
CA LYS A 284 -18.73 28.76 7.16
C LYS A 284 -17.77 28.16 6.14
N MET A 285 -17.83 26.83 5.97
CA MET A 285 -17.00 26.09 5.04
C MET A 285 -17.88 25.53 3.91
N SER A 286 -17.54 25.86 2.67
CA SER A 286 -18.17 25.27 1.48
C SER A 286 -17.50 23.95 1.11
N ASN A 287 -18.27 23.03 0.51
CA ASN A 287 -17.75 21.76 0.01
C ASN A 287 -16.94 22.01 -1.27
N PRO A 288 -15.62 21.72 -1.30
CA PRO A 288 -14.78 21.98 -2.48
C PRO A 288 -15.09 21.05 -3.66
N LEU A 289 -15.86 19.98 -3.44
CA LEU A 289 -16.22 19.01 -4.48
C LEU A 289 -17.51 19.37 -5.22
N LEU A 290 -18.25 20.39 -4.78
CA LEU A 290 -19.50 20.83 -5.39
C LEU A 290 -19.33 22.24 -5.94
N LYS A 291 -19.92 22.53 -7.09
CA LYS A 291 -20.02 23.90 -7.59
C LYS A 291 -20.97 24.71 -6.71
N GLU A 292 -20.83 26.05 -6.72
CA GLU A 292 -21.74 26.92 -5.98
C GLU A 292 -23.19 26.71 -6.45
N GLY A 293 -24.09 26.40 -5.52
CA GLY A 293 -25.49 26.10 -5.80
C GLY A 293 -25.78 24.65 -6.22
N GLU A 294 -24.76 23.81 -6.37
CA GLU A 294 -24.95 22.39 -6.70
C GLU A 294 -25.39 21.60 -5.46
N THR A 295 -26.38 20.72 -5.66
CA THR A 295 -26.84 19.81 -4.62
C THR A 295 -26.10 18.49 -4.78
N PHE A 296 -25.55 17.97 -3.68
CA PHE A 296 -24.95 16.63 -3.71
C PHE A 296 -26.00 15.60 -4.09
N VAL A 297 -25.67 14.66 -4.98
CA VAL A 297 -26.53 13.53 -5.34
C VAL A 297 -25.83 12.25 -4.91
N PHE A 298 -26.46 11.49 -4.02
CA PHE A 298 -25.91 10.23 -3.54
C PHE A 298 -26.03 9.13 -4.60
N ASP A 299 -24.91 8.53 -4.96
CA ASP A 299 -24.81 7.42 -5.90
C ASP A 299 -24.24 6.19 -5.20
N PRO A 300 -25.05 5.14 -4.91
CA PRO A 300 -24.62 3.97 -4.15
C PRO A 300 -23.48 3.19 -4.80
N GLU A 301 -23.36 3.23 -6.13
CA GLU A 301 -22.34 2.46 -6.84
C GLU A 301 -20.94 3.03 -6.58
N LYS A 302 -20.83 4.35 -6.45
CA LYS A 302 -19.56 5.03 -6.11
C LYS A 302 -19.05 4.74 -4.71
N TYR A 303 -19.93 4.33 -3.79
CA TYR A 303 -19.57 4.02 -2.40
C TYR A 303 -19.40 2.52 -2.15
N ARG A 304 -19.72 1.66 -3.13
CA ARG A 304 -19.48 0.23 -3.03
C ARG A 304 -17.97 -0.04 -3.08
N GLU A 305 -17.43 -0.64 -2.02
CA GLU A 305 -16.00 -0.96 -1.88
C GLU A 305 -15.08 0.27 -1.98
N ALA A 306 -15.62 1.46 -1.66
CA ALA A 306 -14.88 2.71 -1.76
C ALA A 306 -14.03 2.99 -0.52
N VAL A 307 -12.97 3.76 -0.72
CA VAL A 307 -12.19 4.39 0.34
C VAL A 307 -12.51 5.88 0.35
N VAL A 308 -12.97 6.39 1.48
CA VAL A 308 -13.39 7.78 1.67
C VAL A 308 -12.46 8.52 2.63
N THR A 309 -12.36 9.84 2.45
CA THR A 309 -11.66 10.73 3.36
C THR A 309 -12.56 11.92 3.72
N PRO A 310 -12.56 12.37 4.99
CA PRO A 310 -13.21 13.62 5.37
C PRO A 310 -12.59 14.80 4.60
N TRP A 311 -13.42 15.61 3.94
CA TRP A 311 -12.96 16.82 3.24
C TRP A 311 -12.89 18.06 4.16
N TYR A 312 -13.61 18.03 5.28
CA TYR A 312 -13.78 19.16 6.21
C TYR A 312 -12.73 19.21 7.33
N ARG A 313 -11.81 18.23 7.42
CA ARG A 313 -10.76 18.19 8.46
C ARG A 313 -9.50 17.49 7.97
N ASN A 314 -8.38 17.74 8.64
CA ASN A 314 -7.10 17.05 8.43
C ASN A 314 -6.63 17.08 6.96
N GLN A 315 -6.71 18.23 6.30
CA GLN A 315 -6.39 18.36 4.87
C GLN A 315 -4.91 18.04 4.57
N ASP A 316 -3.99 18.37 5.48
CA ASP A 316 -2.55 18.10 5.30
C ASP A 316 -2.20 16.62 5.47
N GLN A 317 -2.92 15.91 6.34
CA GLN A 317 -2.77 14.48 6.56
C GLN A 317 -4.15 13.78 6.60
N PRO A 318 -4.76 13.55 5.42
CA PRO A 318 -6.10 12.97 5.36
C PRO A 318 -6.12 11.56 5.92
N GLN A 319 -7.20 11.22 6.62
CA GLN A 319 -7.43 9.89 7.14
C GLN A 319 -8.37 9.14 6.21
N PHE A 320 -7.95 7.96 5.75
CA PHE A 320 -8.72 7.12 4.86
C PHE A 320 -9.53 6.09 5.63
N PHE A 321 -10.75 5.86 5.17
CA PHE A 321 -11.68 4.90 5.74
C PHE A 321 -12.28 4.03 4.64
N LEU A 322 -12.44 2.74 4.89
CA LEU A 322 -13.15 1.82 4.02
C LEU A 322 -14.65 1.91 4.32
N VAL A 323 -15.49 2.09 3.28
CA VAL A 323 -16.94 2.01 3.43
C VAL A 323 -17.33 0.55 3.71
N ALA A 324 -17.82 0.28 4.91
CA ALA A 324 -18.24 -1.05 5.33
C ALA A 324 -19.69 -1.32 4.91
N GLU A 325 -20.58 -0.35 5.16
CA GLU A 325 -22.01 -0.44 4.86
C GLU A 325 -22.61 0.92 4.53
N ILE A 326 -23.66 0.93 3.72
CA ILE A 326 -24.50 2.10 3.47
C ILE A 326 -25.73 1.99 4.39
N CYS A 327 -25.84 2.90 5.36
CA CYS A 327 -26.90 2.90 6.36
C CYS A 327 -28.13 3.65 5.84
N TRP A 328 -29.00 2.94 5.12
CA TRP A 328 -30.23 3.49 4.52
C TRP A 328 -31.26 4.00 5.53
N ASN A 329 -31.19 3.53 6.77
CA ASN A 329 -32.06 3.92 7.87
C ASN A 329 -31.62 5.21 8.57
N LEU A 330 -30.43 5.74 8.24
CA LEU A 330 -29.87 6.94 8.85
C LEU A 330 -29.70 8.04 7.82
N THR A 331 -29.99 9.27 8.23
CA THR A 331 -29.85 10.47 7.42
C THR A 331 -29.08 11.54 8.20
N PRO A 332 -28.62 12.63 7.54
CA PRO A 332 -28.11 13.82 8.22
C PRO A 332 -28.99 14.34 9.37
N ASP A 333 -30.30 14.10 9.31
CA ASP A 333 -31.26 14.59 10.30
C ASP A 333 -31.59 13.55 11.38
N SER A 334 -30.96 12.37 11.33
CA SER A 334 -31.03 11.37 12.40
C SER A 334 -30.28 11.80 13.66
N GLU A 335 -30.64 11.19 14.80
CA GLU A 335 -30.08 11.52 16.11
C GLU A 335 -28.56 11.28 16.18
N PHE A 336 -27.84 12.22 16.80
CA PHE A 336 -26.41 12.11 16.98
C PHE A 336 -26.08 11.26 18.23
N PRO A 337 -25.06 10.37 18.20
CA PRO A 337 -24.75 9.48 19.33
C PRO A 337 -24.32 10.17 20.63
N SER A 338 -24.02 11.48 20.59
CA SER A 338 -23.61 12.26 21.76
C SER A 338 -24.72 13.23 22.15
N ALA A 339 -25.02 13.31 23.45
CA ALA A 339 -26.00 14.24 24.02
C ALA A 339 -25.71 15.73 23.77
N SER A 340 -24.52 16.07 23.26
CA SER A 340 -24.13 17.45 22.96
C SER A 340 -24.78 18.03 21.70
N HIS A 341 -25.28 17.18 20.79
CA HIS A 341 -25.87 17.59 19.51
C HIS A 341 -27.11 16.74 19.24
N THR A 342 -28.15 17.32 18.65
CA THR A 342 -29.39 16.57 18.36
C THR A 342 -29.22 15.72 17.12
N THR A 343 -28.65 16.26 16.03
CA THR A 343 -28.52 15.55 14.74
C THR A 343 -27.11 15.64 14.16
N PHE A 344 -26.79 14.75 13.21
CA PHE A 344 -25.53 14.81 12.46
C PHE A 344 -25.36 16.15 11.74
N ARG A 345 -26.42 16.68 11.12
CA ARG A 345 -26.42 18.01 10.48
C ARG A 345 -26.04 19.10 11.46
N GLN A 346 -26.65 19.10 12.65
CA GLN A 346 -26.34 20.11 13.66
C GLN A 346 -24.88 20.01 14.08
N TYR A 347 -24.35 18.81 14.29
CA TYR A 347 -22.94 18.58 14.62
C TYR A 347 -21.98 19.12 13.55
N TYR A 348 -22.22 18.84 12.27
CA TYR A 348 -21.36 19.34 11.19
C TYR A 348 -21.43 20.86 11.03
N SER A 349 -22.62 21.44 11.20
CA SER A 349 -22.81 22.89 11.14
C SER A 349 -22.18 23.60 12.33
N SER A 350 -22.39 23.12 13.56
CA SER A 350 -21.93 23.78 14.78
C SER A 350 -20.41 23.69 14.96
N LYS A 351 -19.81 22.54 14.60
CA LYS A 351 -18.39 22.28 14.87
C LYS A 351 -17.48 22.67 13.72
N TYR A 352 -17.94 22.53 12.48
CA TYR A 352 -17.11 22.73 11.28
C TYR A 352 -17.66 23.80 10.33
N GLY A 353 -18.83 24.40 10.62
CA GLY A 353 -19.44 25.40 9.74
C GLY A 353 -19.89 24.82 8.40
N VAL A 354 -20.06 23.50 8.31
CA VAL A 354 -20.40 22.78 7.07
C VAL A 354 -21.90 22.74 6.89
N THR A 355 -22.37 23.13 5.70
CA THR A 355 -23.78 23.02 5.30
C THR A 355 -23.97 21.80 4.40
N LEU A 356 -24.79 20.84 4.84
CA LEU A 356 -25.14 19.65 4.04
C LEU A 356 -26.31 19.99 3.10
N THR A 357 -26.12 19.80 1.79
CA THR A 357 -27.10 20.18 0.76
C THR A 357 -28.22 19.14 0.58
N GLN A 358 -27.90 17.84 0.60
CA GLN A 358 -28.89 16.76 0.51
C GLN A 358 -29.28 16.23 1.90
N SER A 359 -30.56 16.33 2.25
CA SER A 359 -31.10 15.84 3.53
C SER A 359 -31.37 14.34 3.54
N ASN A 360 -31.64 13.74 2.39
CA ASN A 360 -32.11 12.36 2.30
C ASN A 360 -30.96 11.38 1.99
N GLN A 361 -29.72 11.84 2.01
CA GLN A 361 -28.57 10.97 1.77
C GLN A 361 -28.44 9.96 2.92
N PRO A 362 -28.15 8.69 2.64
CA PRO A 362 -27.85 7.72 3.69
C PRO A 362 -26.49 8.05 4.33
N LEU A 363 -26.31 7.65 5.59
CA LEU A 363 -25.00 7.69 6.22
C LEU A 363 -24.15 6.49 5.81
N LEU A 364 -22.83 6.61 5.94
CA LEU A 364 -21.88 5.53 5.68
C LEU A 364 -21.31 5.01 7.00
N ASP A 365 -21.38 3.70 7.21
CA ASP A 365 -20.55 3.05 8.21
C ASP A 365 -19.17 2.78 7.61
N VAL A 366 -18.13 3.13 8.38
CA VAL A 366 -16.76 3.16 7.87
C VAL A 366 -15.78 2.51 8.84
N ASP A 367 -14.84 1.71 8.33
CA ASP A 367 -13.74 1.13 9.11
C ASP A 367 -12.42 1.86 8.79
N HIS A 368 -11.56 2.00 9.80
CA HIS A 368 -10.25 2.63 9.62
C HIS A 368 -9.36 1.81 8.71
N THR A 369 -8.52 2.38 7.85
CA THR A 369 -7.45 1.59 7.18
C THR A 369 -6.37 1.16 8.18
N SER A 370 -5.69 0.04 7.94
CA SER A 370 -4.66 -0.47 8.89
C SER A 370 -3.38 0.35 8.76
N ASN A 371 -2.85 0.83 9.89
CA ASN A 371 -1.54 1.50 9.95
C ASN A 371 -0.42 0.56 10.43
N ARG A 372 -0.75 -0.72 10.71
CA ARG A 372 0.27 -1.72 11.10
C ARG A 372 1.03 -2.16 9.86
N LEU A 373 2.35 -1.94 9.88
CA LEU A 373 3.25 -2.32 8.77
C LEU A 373 3.66 -3.79 8.80
N ASN A 374 3.62 -4.41 9.99
CA ASN A 374 3.83 -5.85 10.14
C ASN A 374 2.47 -6.48 10.47
N LEU A 375 2.04 -7.43 9.65
CA LEU A 375 0.71 -8.05 9.69
C LEU A 375 0.79 -9.46 10.25
#